data_AF-A0A8X8Z096-F1
#
_entry.id   AF-A0A8X8Z096-F1
#
_cell.length_a   1.000
_cell.length_b   1.000
_cell.length_c   1.000
_cell.angle_alpha   90.00
_cell.angle_beta   90.00
_cell.angle_gamma   90.00
#
_symmetry.space_group_name_H-M   'P 1'
#
loop_
_entity.id
_entity.type
_entity.pdbx_description
1 polymer ?
#
loop_
_entity_poly.entity_id
_entity_poly.type
_entity_poly.pdbx_seq_one_letter_code
_entity_poly.pdbx_strand_id
1 'polypeptide(L)'
;MSPLQLIISIFLLLPPSPLSAALHAKPGCLDRCGDLLIPYPFGVGPKCSLNPHFDINCYNSTDPPKAYFSIMKKQVIEFNQTYIRLQNPYMITACYDLSTEDQHTMSVNLSGTPYMFSSDNVLTAIGCDDMVLQSNGSSTLGGCSAFCSDKSDAGFGDCLYNGCCHQSLDGVSFLEAKLVDLSGRSQRKKLFQCSYAFIQERTKRNETVFSYPLYYLNNSKALENDNWASATRPPVVRLDWLVGVENCSRAMNSNTYACVDEKSVCVDYRHSYGDFIVTGYTCSCVEGYEGNPFLPGGCQTITSSSSSIAKPGCMDQCGKVSIPFPFGVGPNCYLEPFFDVVCNTDTNPAKPYLRLLNTEILQLNSSKVLVSHRNVSSNCYNSSELDYQLERSLKIDLLQTQYRLSDENWITTIGCNVMLNTVIGRDKRSSIRSSCAAICSDGNIDDNGRISVSCEYGPTSYAGDGCCRVPIPRGTNYLESNMTNLSEPRTSVNISCSYAFIAYAQRRNENDRYGIRFWIVNNSNPMQNRVRPSMALDWRIGVLNCKEARQDLANFVCRDNSDCVDFDATLGGYLCNCSKGYRGNPYLSPGLHPAAAIQNQDDYLDRYRLWNGVSASSLGVLLVV
;
A
#
# COMPACT_ATOMS: atom_id res chain seq x y z
N MET A 1 15.24 3.94 70.93
CA MET A 1 15.08 4.13 69.48
C MET A 1 15.30 2.77 68.84
N SER A 2 14.26 2.24 68.19
CA SER A 2 14.08 0.82 67.87
C SER A 2 14.79 0.43 66.56
N PRO A 3 15.12 -0.86 66.37
CA PRO A 3 15.99 -1.36 65.29
C PRO A 3 15.28 -1.45 63.91
N LEU A 4 14.21 -0.67 63.71
CA LEU A 4 13.37 -0.71 62.51
C LEU A 4 13.82 0.28 61.42
N GLN A 5 14.82 1.13 61.68
CA GLN A 5 15.28 2.16 60.74
C GLN A 5 16.47 1.75 59.86
N LEU A 6 17.05 0.55 60.05
CA LEU A 6 18.21 0.12 59.25
C LEU A 6 17.86 -0.68 57.97
N ILE A 7 16.59 -1.03 57.76
CA ILE A 7 16.16 -1.85 56.60
C ILE A 7 15.72 -1.00 55.40
N ILE A 8 15.55 0.31 55.55
CA ILE A 8 15.05 1.21 54.48
C ILE A 8 16.18 1.85 53.65
N SER A 9 17.45 1.59 53.96
CA SER A 9 18.58 2.25 53.30
C SER A 9 19.43 1.39 52.35
N ILE A 10 18.98 0.19 51.94
CA ILE A 10 19.73 -0.71 51.02
C ILE A 10 18.98 -0.97 49.67
N PHE A 11 17.90 -0.25 49.37
CA PHE A 11 17.14 -0.40 48.11
C PHE A 11 17.17 0.83 47.18
N LEU A 12 18.26 1.63 47.20
CA LEU A 12 18.33 2.89 46.43
C LEU A 12 19.60 3.10 45.61
N LEU A 13 20.24 2.03 45.09
CA LEU A 13 21.30 2.16 44.07
C LEU A 13 21.27 0.98 43.08
N LEU A 14 20.23 0.93 42.24
CA LEU A 14 20.35 0.36 40.90
C LEU A 14 19.93 1.46 39.92
N PRO A 15 20.78 1.85 38.95
CA PRO A 15 20.32 2.74 37.89
C PRO A 15 19.16 2.09 37.16
N PRO A 16 18.18 2.86 36.66
CA PRO A 16 17.17 2.30 35.77
C PRO A 16 17.91 1.73 34.55
N SER A 17 17.91 0.41 34.44
CA SER A 17 18.33 -0.29 33.24
C SER A 17 17.43 0.18 32.09
N PRO A 18 17.96 0.75 30.99
CA PRO A 18 17.18 0.91 29.78
C PRO A 18 17.05 -0.48 29.14
N LEU A 19 16.06 -1.27 29.56
CA LEU A 19 15.64 -2.44 28.79
C LEU A 19 14.87 -1.95 27.56
N SER A 20 15.60 -1.72 26.46
CA SER A 20 15.07 -1.74 25.11
C SER A 20 15.23 -3.17 24.59
N ALA A 21 14.37 -4.09 25.03
CA ALA A 21 14.41 -5.48 24.57
C ALA A 21 13.59 -5.63 23.28
N ALA A 22 14.26 -5.67 22.12
CA ALA A 22 13.72 -6.29 20.89
C ALA A 22 14.76 -6.53 19.78
N LEU A 23 15.87 -5.78 19.71
CA LEU A 23 16.90 -5.92 18.66
C LEU A 23 18.30 -5.79 19.29
N HIS A 24 18.96 -6.92 19.58
CA HIS A 24 20.31 -6.91 20.18
C HIS A 24 21.40 -7.01 19.10
N ALA A 25 22.49 -6.25 19.29
CA ALA A 25 23.74 -6.47 18.58
C ALA A 25 24.45 -7.72 19.12
N LYS A 26 25.43 -8.23 18.37
CA LYS A 26 26.27 -9.33 18.85
C LYS A 26 27.02 -8.89 20.12
N PRO A 27 27.09 -9.72 21.17
CA PRO A 27 27.80 -9.36 22.40
C PRO A 27 29.25 -8.90 22.13
N GLY A 28 29.60 -7.74 22.67
CA GLY A 28 30.93 -7.12 22.47
C GLY A 28 31.09 -6.32 21.18
N CYS A 29 30.03 -6.16 20.38
CA CYS A 29 30.03 -5.34 19.17
C CYS A 29 29.27 -4.03 19.38
N LEU A 30 29.59 -3.05 18.53
CA LEU A 30 28.90 -1.77 18.51
C LEU A 30 27.43 -1.97 18.14
N ASP A 31 26.54 -1.51 19.01
CA ASP A 31 25.09 -1.69 18.90
C ASP A 31 24.37 -0.48 18.31
N ARG A 32 25.07 0.63 18.06
CA ARG A 32 24.51 1.87 17.51
C ARG A 32 25.51 2.64 16.67
N CYS A 33 25.03 3.34 15.65
CA CYS A 33 25.77 4.35 14.90
C CYS A 33 24.94 5.63 14.85
N GLY A 34 25.35 6.64 15.65
CA GLY A 34 24.47 7.76 15.97
C GLY A 34 23.23 7.27 16.72
N ASP A 35 22.05 7.61 16.21
CA ASP A 35 20.76 7.18 16.78
C ASP A 35 20.26 5.84 16.25
N LEU A 36 20.90 5.28 15.21
CA LEU A 36 20.49 4.04 14.58
C LEU A 36 21.00 2.83 15.37
N LEU A 37 20.09 2.00 15.90
CA LEU A 37 20.42 0.69 16.49
C LEU A 37 20.83 -0.30 15.39
N ILE A 38 21.90 -1.06 15.63
CA ILE A 38 22.46 -2.03 14.69
C ILE A 38 22.29 -3.44 15.27
N PRO A 39 21.29 -4.22 14.82
CA PRO A 39 21.07 -5.57 15.31
C PRO A 39 21.96 -6.59 14.60
N TYR A 40 22.28 -7.69 15.27
CA TYR A 40 22.80 -8.88 14.59
C TYR A 40 21.70 -9.47 13.68
N PRO A 41 21.96 -9.88 12.42
CA PRO A 41 23.26 -10.25 11.83
C PRO A 41 24.12 -9.12 11.27
N PHE A 42 23.66 -7.86 11.32
CA PHE A 42 24.43 -6.71 10.89
C PHE A 42 25.46 -6.32 11.95
N GLY A 43 26.56 -5.71 11.52
CA GLY A 43 27.58 -5.27 12.46
C GLY A 43 28.61 -4.31 11.87
N VAL A 44 29.22 -3.53 12.76
CA VAL A 44 30.32 -2.62 12.45
C VAL A 44 31.62 -3.24 12.93
N GLY A 45 32.57 -3.41 12.01
CA GLY A 45 33.89 -3.93 12.32
C GLY A 45 34.02 -5.46 12.26
N PRO A 46 35.25 -5.96 12.47
CA PRO A 46 35.58 -7.37 12.21
C PRO A 46 34.83 -8.31 13.16
N LYS A 47 34.24 -9.38 12.60
CA LYS A 47 33.50 -10.44 13.32
C LYS A 47 32.22 -9.96 14.04
N CYS A 48 31.77 -8.75 13.77
CA CYS A 48 30.54 -8.20 14.36
C CYS A 48 29.29 -8.43 13.52
N SER A 49 29.46 -8.63 12.22
CA SER A 49 28.44 -9.11 11.31
C SER A 49 28.45 -10.64 11.22
N LEU A 50 27.38 -11.22 10.65
CA LEU A 50 27.31 -12.64 10.33
C LEU A 50 28.34 -13.03 9.27
N ASN A 51 28.48 -12.22 8.23
CA ASN A 51 29.46 -12.34 7.16
C ASN A 51 29.64 -10.96 6.46
N PRO A 52 30.59 -10.79 5.52
CA PRO A 52 30.87 -9.50 4.89
C PRO A 52 29.69 -8.83 4.16
N HIS A 53 28.65 -9.58 3.76
CA HIS A 53 27.45 -8.99 3.16
C HIS A 53 26.57 -8.25 4.18
N PHE A 54 26.79 -8.45 5.47
CA PHE A 54 26.07 -7.79 6.57
C PHE A 54 26.90 -6.68 7.25
N ASP A 55 28.03 -6.30 6.63
CA ASP A 55 28.91 -5.25 7.15
C ASP A 55 28.28 -3.86 6.97
N ILE A 56 28.30 -3.07 8.05
CA ILE A 56 27.85 -1.68 8.10
C ILE A 56 29.04 -0.76 8.34
N ASN A 57 29.15 0.30 7.54
CA ASN A 57 30.15 1.34 7.72
C ASN A 57 29.55 2.48 8.54
N CYS A 58 30.06 2.70 9.76
CA CYS A 58 29.69 3.87 10.56
C CYS A 58 30.72 4.98 10.34
N TYR A 59 30.32 6.09 9.70
CA TYR A 59 31.21 7.22 9.49
C TYR A 59 31.03 8.25 10.61
N ASN A 60 32.10 8.44 11.38
CA ASN A 60 32.17 9.43 12.47
C ASN A 60 32.48 10.85 11.96
N SER A 61 32.66 11.04 10.65
CA SER A 61 32.91 12.36 10.04
C SER A 61 31.63 13.19 9.85
N THR A 62 30.46 12.63 10.15
CA THR A 62 29.18 13.34 10.18
C THR A 62 28.73 13.56 11.63
N ASP A 63 28.00 14.64 11.89
CA ASP A 63 27.41 14.92 13.20
C ASP A 63 25.87 14.96 13.08
N PRO A 64 25.13 13.97 13.64
CA PRO A 64 25.63 12.74 14.28
C PRO A 64 26.27 11.74 13.29
N PRO A 65 27.02 10.73 13.76
CA PRO A 65 27.57 9.66 12.92
C PRO A 65 26.48 8.92 12.13
N LYS A 66 26.76 8.59 10.87
CA LYS A 66 25.79 7.96 9.95
C LYS A 66 26.25 6.57 9.51
N ALA A 67 25.32 5.63 9.51
CA ALA A 67 25.52 4.26 9.05
C ALA A 67 25.29 4.15 7.54
N TYR A 68 26.19 3.45 6.84
CA TYR A 68 26.11 3.20 5.40
C TYR A 68 26.21 1.71 5.12
N PHE A 69 25.31 1.25 4.26
CA PHE A 69 25.28 -0.13 3.78
C PHE A 69 26.43 -0.37 2.82
N SER A 70 27.32 -1.32 3.13
CA SER A 70 28.59 -1.50 2.41
C SER A 70 28.43 -1.84 0.92
N ILE A 71 27.36 -2.57 0.56
CA ILE A 71 27.13 -3.03 -0.82
C ILE A 71 26.72 -1.86 -1.73
N MET A 72 25.76 -1.03 -1.31
CA MET A 72 25.23 0.08 -2.13
C MET A 72 25.80 1.44 -1.79
N LYS A 73 26.56 1.56 -0.68
CA LYS A 73 27.08 2.83 -0.15
C LYS A 73 25.97 3.87 0.09
N LYS A 74 24.79 3.40 0.50
CA LYS A 74 23.63 4.23 0.85
C LYS A 74 23.46 4.26 2.36
N GLN A 75 22.93 5.37 2.87
CA GLN A 75 22.70 5.52 4.31
C GLN A 75 21.61 4.55 4.75
N VAL A 76 21.85 3.80 5.83
CA VAL A 76 20.83 2.96 6.46
C VAL A 76 20.06 3.80 7.46
N ILE A 77 18.74 3.64 7.50
CA ILE A 77 17.86 4.37 8.43
C ILE A 77 16.99 3.45 9.28
N GLU A 78 16.84 2.18 8.91
CA GLU A 78 16.08 1.20 9.68
C GLU A 78 16.63 -0.20 9.41
N PHE A 79 16.72 -1.01 10.47
CA PHE A 79 16.91 -2.45 10.38
C PHE A 79 15.67 -3.16 10.88
N ASN A 80 15.27 -4.20 10.17
CA ASN A 80 14.23 -5.12 10.57
C ASN A 80 14.74 -6.57 10.39
N GLN A 81 14.02 -7.52 10.98
CA GLN A 81 14.32 -8.95 10.88
C GLN A 81 14.26 -9.50 9.46
N THR A 82 13.50 -8.87 8.57
CA THR A 82 13.32 -9.35 7.19
C THR A 82 13.76 -8.34 6.13
N TYR A 83 14.02 -7.09 6.52
CA TYR A 83 14.39 -6.03 5.58
C TYR A 83 15.31 -4.97 6.20
N ILE A 84 15.94 -4.16 5.34
CA ILE A 84 16.60 -2.91 5.72
C ILE A 84 16.04 -1.75 4.91
N ARG A 85 16.06 -0.54 5.47
CA ARG A 85 15.66 0.67 4.74
C ARG A 85 16.85 1.59 4.52
N LEU A 86 17.01 2.02 3.28
CA LEU A 86 18.10 2.85 2.80
C LEU A 86 17.56 4.22 2.37
N GLN A 87 18.24 5.29 2.74
CA GLN A 87 17.90 6.64 2.28
C GLN A 87 18.68 7.00 1.01
N ASN A 88 18.10 7.89 0.20
CA ASN A 88 18.67 8.43 -1.05
C ASN A 88 18.85 7.36 -2.13
N PRO A 89 17.80 7.07 -2.93
CA PRO A 89 17.88 6.02 -3.95
C PRO A 89 18.88 6.34 -5.05
N TYR A 90 19.12 5.34 -5.91
CA TYR A 90 19.67 5.63 -7.23
C TYR A 90 18.59 6.33 -8.06
N MET A 91 19.00 7.38 -8.76
CA MET A 91 18.13 8.26 -9.55
C MET A 91 18.75 8.47 -10.93
N ILE A 92 17.88 8.58 -11.94
CA ILE A 92 18.21 9.03 -13.29
C ILE A 92 17.49 10.32 -13.60
N THR A 93 18.10 11.07 -14.52
CA THR A 93 17.56 12.32 -15.04
C THR A 93 17.66 12.31 -16.55
N ALA A 94 16.62 12.77 -17.24
CA ALA A 94 16.61 12.96 -18.68
C ALA A 94 16.09 14.37 -18.99
N CYS A 95 16.86 15.18 -19.74
CA CYS A 95 16.46 16.52 -20.15
C CYS A 95 16.46 16.66 -21.67
N TYR A 96 15.31 17.02 -22.23
CA TYR A 96 15.04 17.00 -23.66
C TYR A 96 15.13 18.42 -24.23
N ASP A 97 16.35 18.86 -24.52
CA ASP A 97 16.72 20.09 -25.29
C ASP A 97 18.23 20.38 -25.23
N LEU A 98 19.01 19.57 -24.50
CA LEU A 98 20.47 19.64 -24.48
C LEU A 98 21.02 18.50 -25.33
N SER A 99 21.96 18.83 -26.22
CA SER A 99 22.63 17.95 -27.17
C SER A 99 23.57 16.93 -26.50
N THR A 100 23.14 16.28 -25.42
CA THR A 100 23.94 15.30 -24.70
C THR A 100 23.36 13.91 -24.89
N GLU A 101 24.21 12.99 -25.32
CA GLU A 101 24.01 11.53 -25.26
C GLU A 101 23.98 11.07 -23.78
N ASP A 102 23.10 11.65 -22.97
CA ASP A 102 23.01 11.26 -21.57
C ASP A 102 22.36 9.89 -21.44
N GLN A 103 22.93 9.05 -20.58
CA GLN A 103 22.34 7.76 -20.23
C GLN A 103 21.02 8.00 -19.50
N HIS A 104 19.91 7.95 -20.25
CA HIS A 104 18.54 7.93 -19.70
C HIS A 104 18.22 6.59 -19.01
N THR A 105 19.24 5.88 -18.53
CA THR A 105 19.16 4.52 -18.02
C THR A 105 19.92 4.38 -16.70
N MET A 106 19.32 3.75 -15.70
CA MET A 106 20.03 3.25 -14.51
C MET A 106 19.95 1.74 -14.48
N SER A 107 21.00 1.12 -13.95
CA SER A 107 20.95 -0.27 -13.55
C SER A 107 21.46 -0.43 -12.12
N VAL A 108 20.79 -1.31 -11.36
CA VAL A 108 21.22 -1.74 -10.02
C VAL A 108 21.24 -3.26 -9.99
N ASN A 109 22.37 -3.82 -9.56
CA ASN A 109 22.57 -5.26 -9.50
C ASN A 109 22.94 -5.70 -8.07
N LEU A 110 22.02 -6.40 -7.43
CA LEU A 110 22.16 -7.07 -6.13
C LEU A 110 22.38 -8.58 -6.29
N SER A 111 22.49 -9.08 -7.53
CA SER A 111 22.69 -10.51 -7.79
C SER A 111 23.99 -11.00 -7.16
N GLY A 112 23.92 -12.17 -6.53
CA GLY A 112 25.04 -12.72 -5.76
C GLY A 112 25.18 -12.15 -4.34
N THR A 113 24.28 -11.25 -3.92
CA THR A 113 24.16 -10.79 -2.53
C THR A 113 22.91 -11.41 -1.87
N PRO A 114 22.81 -11.42 -0.53
CA PRO A 114 21.61 -11.90 0.15
C PRO A 114 20.41 -10.94 0.08
N TYR A 115 20.50 -9.84 -0.67
CA TYR A 115 19.50 -8.79 -0.73
C TYR A 115 18.74 -8.76 -2.05
N MET A 116 17.48 -8.36 -1.99
CA MET A 116 16.64 -8.07 -3.15
C MET A 116 15.81 -6.82 -2.89
N PHE A 117 15.34 -6.15 -3.94
CA PHE A 117 14.37 -5.07 -3.75
C PHE A 117 13.08 -5.66 -3.20
N SER A 118 12.59 -5.15 -2.07
CA SER A 118 11.30 -5.56 -1.53
C SER A 118 10.17 -5.28 -2.51
N SER A 119 9.14 -6.12 -2.47
CA SER A 119 7.86 -5.90 -3.19
C SER A 119 7.10 -4.64 -2.71
N ASP A 120 7.52 -4.07 -1.57
CA ASP A 120 7.05 -2.77 -1.12
C ASP A 120 7.70 -1.59 -1.87
N ASN A 121 8.73 -1.82 -2.68
CA ASN A 121 9.29 -0.76 -3.52
C ASN A 121 8.55 -0.59 -4.84
N VAL A 122 8.67 0.61 -5.37
CA VAL A 122 8.13 1.04 -6.65
C VAL A 122 9.21 1.81 -7.41
N LEU A 123 9.28 1.60 -8.71
CA LEU A 123 10.02 2.47 -9.62
C LEU A 123 9.16 3.70 -9.89
N THR A 124 9.64 4.85 -9.47
CA THR A 124 8.93 6.13 -9.56
C THR A 124 9.47 6.91 -10.73
N ALA A 125 8.59 7.46 -11.57
CA ALA A 125 8.96 8.50 -12.53
C ALA A 125 8.29 9.80 -12.15
N ILE A 126 9.02 10.91 -12.24
CA ILE A 126 8.49 12.26 -12.16
C ILE A 126 8.81 13.02 -13.44
N GLY A 127 7.81 13.66 -14.03
CA GLY A 127 7.90 14.30 -15.34
C GLY A 127 6.51 14.66 -15.86
N CYS A 128 6.45 15.44 -16.93
CA CYS A 128 5.21 15.83 -17.58
C CYS A 128 5.28 15.41 -19.05
N ASP A 129 4.40 14.48 -19.43
CA ASP A 129 4.49 13.75 -20.70
C ASP A 129 5.76 12.90 -20.77
N ASP A 130 6.03 12.15 -19.70
CA ASP A 130 7.21 11.29 -19.55
C ASP A 130 6.79 9.88 -19.17
N MET A 131 7.64 8.91 -19.47
CA MET A 131 7.46 7.51 -19.10
C MET A 131 8.76 6.92 -18.58
N VAL A 132 8.66 6.02 -17.60
CA VAL A 132 9.77 5.13 -17.24
C VAL A 132 9.44 3.70 -17.66
N LEU A 133 10.39 3.03 -18.30
CA LEU A 133 10.35 1.62 -18.64
C LEU A 133 11.28 0.83 -17.73
N GLN A 134 10.78 -0.28 -17.20
CA GLN A 134 11.53 -1.25 -16.42
C GLN A 134 11.99 -2.40 -17.31
N SER A 135 13.24 -2.83 -17.14
CA SER A 135 13.88 -3.92 -17.88
C SER A 135 14.70 -4.81 -16.93
N ASN A 136 14.87 -6.08 -17.29
CA ASN A 136 15.82 -6.99 -16.63
C ASN A 136 17.12 -7.18 -17.45
N GLY A 137 17.39 -6.28 -18.41
CA GLY A 137 18.55 -6.30 -19.29
C GLY A 137 18.36 -7.12 -20.57
N SER A 138 17.35 -8.01 -20.61
CA SER A 138 17.00 -8.79 -21.81
C SER A 138 15.59 -8.49 -22.34
N SER A 139 14.66 -8.08 -21.47
CA SER A 139 13.26 -7.83 -21.80
C SER A 139 12.70 -6.67 -21.00
N THR A 140 11.79 -5.91 -21.62
CA THR A 140 11.01 -4.88 -20.91
C THR A 140 9.95 -5.57 -20.07
N LEU A 141 9.97 -5.34 -18.75
CA LEU A 141 9.06 -5.95 -17.78
C LEU A 141 7.79 -5.13 -17.56
N GLY A 142 7.84 -3.82 -17.81
CA GLY A 142 6.71 -2.92 -17.58
C GLY A 142 7.13 -1.46 -17.57
N GLY A 143 6.25 -0.58 -17.12
CA GLY A 143 6.54 0.85 -17.03
C GLY A 143 5.32 1.67 -16.66
N CYS A 144 5.55 2.94 -16.31
CA CYS A 144 4.49 3.89 -15.98
C CYS A 144 4.75 5.23 -16.66
N SER A 145 3.68 6.00 -16.89
CA SER A 145 3.74 7.34 -17.48
C SER A 145 3.17 8.41 -16.56
N ALA A 146 3.79 9.59 -16.59
CA ALA A 146 3.48 10.75 -15.78
C ALA A 146 3.00 11.91 -16.67
N PHE A 147 1.86 12.51 -16.29
CA PHE A 147 1.21 13.59 -17.04
C PHE A 147 0.90 14.78 -16.14
N CYS A 148 0.89 15.96 -16.76
CA CYS A 148 0.52 17.21 -16.11
C CYS A 148 -0.59 17.89 -16.91
N SER A 149 -1.47 18.64 -16.24
CA SER A 149 -2.56 19.36 -16.91
C SER A 149 -2.05 20.62 -17.62
N ASP A 150 -1.16 21.37 -16.98
CA ASP A 150 -0.63 22.65 -17.42
C ASP A 150 0.76 22.91 -16.82
N LYS A 151 1.49 23.87 -17.39
CA LYS A 151 2.74 24.37 -16.81
C LYS A 151 2.39 25.44 -15.77
N SER A 152 2.52 25.10 -14.50
CA SER A 152 2.44 26.05 -13.39
C SER A 152 3.69 25.90 -12.53
N ASP A 153 4.51 26.95 -12.47
CA ASP A 153 5.72 26.97 -11.64
C ASP A 153 5.40 27.04 -10.13
N ALA A 154 4.16 27.38 -9.77
CA ALA A 154 3.64 27.30 -8.40
C ALA A 154 2.94 25.95 -8.10
N GLY A 155 2.89 25.04 -9.08
CA GLY A 155 2.24 23.74 -8.94
C GLY A 155 3.11 22.72 -8.22
N PHE A 156 2.45 21.75 -7.59
CA PHE A 156 3.09 20.57 -6.99
C PHE A 156 2.77 19.32 -7.82
N GLY A 157 3.78 18.51 -8.05
CA GLY A 157 3.64 17.15 -8.55
C GLY A 157 3.50 16.17 -7.38
N ASP A 158 2.71 15.14 -7.59
CA ASP A 158 2.49 14.06 -6.63
C ASP A 158 2.23 12.74 -7.37
N CYS A 159 2.61 11.64 -6.75
CA CYS A 159 2.48 10.28 -7.34
C CYS A 159 1.08 9.70 -7.24
N LEU A 160 0.10 10.58 -7.06
CA LEU A 160 -1.29 10.21 -7.21
C LEU A 160 -1.83 10.68 -8.57
N TYR A 161 -1.62 11.95 -8.99
CA TYR A 161 -2.32 12.51 -10.16
C TYR A 161 -1.55 13.53 -11.00
N ASN A 162 -0.41 14.04 -10.56
CA ASN A 162 0.21 15.18 -11.24
C ASN A 162 1.72 15.00 -11.36
N GLY A 163 2.18 14.74 -12.58
CA GLY A 163 3.60 14.70 -12.88
C GLY A 163 4.36 13.52 -12.28
N CYS A 164 3.71 12.54 -11.65
CA CYS A 164 4.39 11.36 -11.14
C CYS A 164 3.62 10.07 -11.43
N CYS A 165 4.35 8.97 -11.57
CA CYS A 165 3.81 7.62 -11.70
C CYS A 165 4.66 6.58 -10.96
N HIS A 166 4.06 5.42 -10.68
CA HIS A 166 4.73 4.29 -10.05
C HIS A 166 4.58 3.01 -10.88
N GLN A 167 5.68 2.27 -11.02
CA GLN A 167 5.75 0.93 -11.58
C GLN A 167 6.14 -0.06 -10.46
N SER A 168 5.45 -1.20 -10.36
CA SER A 168 5.74 -2.22 -9.32
C SER A 168 7.14 -2.81 -9.49
N LEU A 169 7.83 -3.07 -8.39
CA LEU A 169 9.05 -3.88 -8.39
C LEU A 169 8.76 -5.23 -7.74
N ASP A 170 8.62 -6.27 -8.54
CA ASP A 170 8.32 -7.61 -8.02
C ASP A 170 9.63 -8.32 -7.64
N GLY A 171 10.21 -7.94 -6.50
CA GLY A 171 11.25 -8.73 -5.83
C GLY A 171 12.52 -9.01 -6.63
N VAL A 172 12.95 -8.05 -7.44
CA VAL A 172 14.05 -8.23 -8.38
C VAL A 172 15.42 -8.03 -7.70
N SER A 173 16.40 -8.84 -8.09
CA SER A 173 17.82 -8.63 -7.73
C SER A 173 18.58 -7.82 -8.78
N PHE A 174 18.04 -7.68 -9.99
CA PHE A 174 18.55 -6.81 -11.04
C PHE A 174 17.43 -5.93 -11.56
N LEU A 175 17.67 -4.63 -11.63
CA LEU A 175 16.74 -3.64 -12.16
C LEU A 175 17.46 -2.75 -13.14
N GLU A 176 16.91 -2.62 -14.34
CA GLU A 176 17.24 -1.55 -15.28
C GLU A 176 16.00 -0.67 -15.47
N ALA A 177 16.18 0.66 -15.46
CA ALA A 177 15.10 1.62 -15.69
C ALA A 177 15.51 2.63 -16.76
N LYS A 178 14.60 2.96 -17.69
CA LYS A 178 14.83 3.89 -18.80
C LYS A 178 13.76 4.98 -18.87
N LEU A 179 14.16 6.25 -18.90
CA LEU A 179 13.24 7.37 -19.15
C LEU A 179 12.99 7.59 -20.65
N VAL A 180 11.75 7.93 -21.00
CA VAL A 180 11.27 8.14 -22.36
C VAL A 180 10.37 9.38 -22.41
N ASP A 181 10.65 10.29 -23.34
CA ASP A 181 9.78 11.43 -23.61
C ASP A 181 8.55 11.02 -24.44
N LEU A 182 7.36 11.40 -23.98
CA LEU A 182 6.10 11.20 -24.69
C LEU A 182 5.59 12.48 -25.39
N SER A 183 6.21 13.64 -25.15
CA SER A 183 5.70 14.94 -25.63
C SER A 183 5.56 14.99 -27.15
N GLY A 184 6.59 14.56 -27.88
CA GLY A 184 6.60 14.48 -29.35
C GLY A 184 5.54 13.53 -29.92
N ARG A 185 5.12 12.50 -29.17
CA ARG A 185 4.05 11.56 -29.56
C ARG A 185 2.66 12.09 -29.24
N SER A 186 2.54 12.90 -28.20
CA SER A 186 1.28 13.53 -27.77
C SER A 186 0.92 14.81 -28.54
N GLN A 187 1.75 15.23 -29.51
CA GLN A 187 1.61 16.50 -30.24
C GLN A 187 1.51 17.74 -29.33
N ARG A 188 2.11 17.68 -28.13
CA ARG A 188 2.18 18.80 -27.18
C ARG A 188 3.61 19.31 -27.06
N LYS A 189 3.77 20.62 -26.87
CA LYS A 189 5.05 21.20 -26.48
C LYS A 189 5.41 20.69 -25.09
N LYS A 190 6.64 20.19 -24.91
CA LYS A 190 7.16 19.74 -23.62
C LYS A 190 6.96 20.82 -22.55
N LEU A 191 6.27 20.48 -21.45
CA LEU A 191 5.94 21.43 -20.39
C LEU A 191 7.18 21.78 -19.53
N PHE A 192 7.97 20.75 -19.19
CA PHE A 192 9.19 20.88 -18.42
C PHE A 192 10.32 20.11 -19.09
N GLN A 193 11.52 20.69 -19.08
CA GLN A 193 12.66 20.17 -19.85
C GLN A 193 13.15 18.82 -19.34
N CYS A 194 13.06 18.57 -18.04
CA CYS A 194 13.65 17.41 -17.39
C CYS A 194 12.60 16.50 -16.75
N SER A 195 12.91 15.20 -16.73
CA SER A 195 12.22 14.17 -15.97
C SER A 195 13.23 13.36 -15.16
N TYR A 196 12.74 12.70 -14.12
CA TYR A 196 13.54 11.86 -13.24
C TYR A 196 12.88 10.51 -13.03
N ALA A 197 13.68 9.49 -12.75
CA ALA A 197 13.16 8.25 -12.19
C ALA A 197 14.07 7.73 -11.09
N PHE A 198 13.48 7.11 -10.07
CA PHE A 198 14.19 6.59 -8.91
C PHE A 198 13.37 5.49 -8.24
N ILE A 199 14.04 4.64 -7.46
CA ILE A 199 13.38 3.59 -6.68
C ILE A 199 12.92 4.21 -5.36
N GLN A 200 11.71 3.92 -4.90
CA GLN A 200 11.33 4.24 -3.53
C GLN A 200 10.38 3.20 -2.95
N GLU A 201 10.35 3.12 -1.64
CA GLU A 201 9.39 2.37 -0.87
C GLU A 201 8.06 3.10 -0.93
N ARG A 202 7.03 2.31 -1.20
CA ARG A 202 5.65 2.76 -1.25
C ARG A 202 5.22 3.40 0.07
N THR A 203 4.44 4.47 -0.04
CA THR A 203 3.72 5.11 1.08
C THR A 203 2.67 4.18 1.69
N LYS A 204 2.71 3.98 3.02
CA LYS A 204 1.66 3.24 3.76
C LYS A 204 0.42 4.13 4.00
N ARG A 205 -0.74 3.55 4.35
CA ARG A 205 -2.07 4.21 4.39
C ARG A 205 -2.24 5.45 5.29
N ASN A 206 -1.25 5.85 6.08
CA ASN A 206 -1.31 7.04 6.94
C ASN A 206 -0.07 7.94 6.77
N GLU A 207 0.78 7.65 5.80
CA GLU A 207 1.99 8.44 5.53
C GLU A 207 1.70 9.50 4.45
N THR A 208 2.40 10.62 4.53
CA THR A 208 2.34 11.66 3.50
C THR A 208 2.82 11.12 2.17
N VAL A 209 1.97 11.26 1.14
CA VAL A 209 2.31 10.93 -0.25
C VAL A 209 3.51 11.75 -0.70
N PHE A 210 4.41 11.12 -1.44
CA PHE A 210 5.53 11.81 -2.06
C PHE A 210 5.02 12.89 -3.03
N SER A 211 5.40 14.13 -2.76
CA SER A 211 5.12 15.28 -3.62
C SER A 211 6.31 16.23 -3.65
N TYR A 212 6.43 16.98 -4.74
CA TYR A 212 7.55 17.85 -5.03
C TYR A 212 7.07 19.06 -5.85
N PRO A 213 7.73 20.23 -5.76
CA PRO A 213 7.36 21.37 -6.61
C PRO A 213 7.68 21.07 -8.09
N LEU A 214 6.76 21.39 -9.01
CA LEU A 214 6.95 21.06 -10.43
C LEU A 214 8.13 21.80 -11.06
N TYR A 215 8.53 22.96 -10.53
CA TYR A 215 9.66 23.72 -11.07
C TYR A 215 11.00 22.98 -10.98
N TYR A 216 11.12 21.92 -10.15
CA TYR A 216 12.31 21.05 -10.13
C TYR A 216 12.55 20.37 -11.48
N LEU A 217 11.48 20.15 -12.26
CA LEU A 217 11.56 19.58 -13.62
C LEU A 217 12.20 20.56 -14.64
N ASN A 218 12.55 21.79 -14.25
CA ASN A 218 13.27 22.72 -15.13
C ASN A 218 14.81 22.57 -15.06
N ASN A 219 15.37 21.81 -14.10
CA ASN A 219 16.83 21.74 -13.91
C ASN A 219 17.27 20.36 -13.42
N SER A 220 18.12 19.69 -14.20
CA SER A 220 18.58 18.31 -13.97
C SER A 220 19.16 18.00 -12.58
N LYS A 221 19.65 19.00 -11.84
CA LYS A 221 20.26 18.82 -10.51
C LYS A 221 19.45 19.44 -9.38
N ALA A 222 18.25 19.94 -9.64
CA ALA A 222 17.46 20.65 -8.63
C ALA A 222 17.20 19.77 -7.38
N LEU A 223 16.78 18.53 -7.56
CA LEU A 223 16.48 17.61 -6.45
C LEU A 223 17.73 17.21 -5.67
N GLU A 224 18.86 17.02 -6.36
CA GLU A 224 20.15 16.70 -5.74
C GLU A 224 20.66 17.87 -4.90
N ASN A 225 20.62 19.09 -5.46
CA ASN A 225 21.10 20.30 -4.79
C ASN A 225 20.25 20.67 -3.57
N ASP A 226 18.93 20.43 -3.65
CA ASP A 226 17.98 20.61 -2.54
C ASP A 226 18.08 19.50 -1.50
N ASN A 227 18.75 18.40 -1.82
CA ASN A 227 18.81 17.20 -0.99
C ASN A 227 17.42 16.74 -0.52
N TRP A 228 16.42 16.83 -1.41
CA TRP A 228 15.02 16.48 -1.17
C TRP A 228 14.33 17.26 -0.04
N ALA A 229 14.88 18.37 0.44
CA ALA A 229 14.31 19.15 1.53
C ALA A 229 12.90 19.72 1.22
N SER A 230 12.64 20.01 -0.05
CA SER A 230 11.37 20.55 -0.53
C SER A 230 10.36 19.47 -0.93
N ALA A 231 10.78 18.21 -0.99
CA ALA A 231 9.86 17.09 -1.12
C ALA A 231 9.16 16.84 0.23
N THR A 232 7.90 16.39 0.21
CA THR A 232 7.18 16.05 1.46
C THR A 232 7.89 14.98 2.28
N ARG A 233 8.70 14.14 1.62
CA ARG A 233 9.65 13.24 2.26
C ARG A 233 10.78 12.85 1.29
N PRO A 234 12.00 12.60 1.79
CA PRO A 234 13.06 11.97 1.01
C PRO A 234 12.66 10.55 0.59
N PRO A 235 13.02 10.08 -0.62
CA PRO A 235 12.75 8.71 -1.00
C PRO A 235 13.62 7.72 -0.19
N VAL A 236 12.98 6.63 0.22
CA VAL A 236 13.57 5.52 0.99
C VAL A 236 13.50 4.27 0.13
N VAL A 237 14.44 3.34 0.21
CA VAL A 237 14.42 2.05 -0.50
C VAL A 237 14.46 0.93 0.52
N ARG A 238 13.55 -0.04 0.40
CA ARG A 238 13.50 -1.20 1.29
C ARG A 238 14.11 -2.44 0.64
N LEU A 239 15.17 -3.01 1.19
CA LEU A 239 15.72 -4.26 0.70
C LEU A 239 15.31 -5.40 1.61
N ASP A 240 14.66 -6.40 1.05
CA ASP A 240 14.44 -7.67 1.76
C ASP A 240 15.76 -8.46 1.74
N TRP A 241 16.02 -9.23 2.79
CA TRP A 241 17.25 -10.01 2.91
C TRP A 241 17.00 -11.42 3.43
N LEU A 242 17.86 -12.35 3.03
CA LEU A 242 17.84 -13.75 3.49
C LEU A 242 19.14 -14.10 4.21
N VAL A 243 19.05 -14.95 5.23
CA VAL A 243 20.24 -15.33 6.00
C VAL A 243 21.08 -16.38 5.28
N GLY A 244 20.45 -17.19 4.43
CA GLY A 244 21.11 -18.16 3.57
C GLY A 244 20.27 -18.52 2.33
N VAL A 245 20.94 -19.05 1.32
CA VAL A 245 20.35 -19.41 0.00
C VAL A 245 19.79 -20.83 -0.06
N GLU A 246 20.11 -21.65 0.94
CA GLU A 246 19.60 -23.01 1.08
C GLU A 246 18.25 -23.03 1.81
N ASN A 247 17.51 -24.13 1.69
CA ASN A 247 16.27 -24.32 2.45
C ASN A 247 16.58 -24.79 3.89
N CYS A 248 15.61 -24.68 4.78
CA CYS A 248 15.73 -25.05 6.18
C CYS A 248 16.23 -26.48 6.40
N SER A 249 15.74 -27.44 5.60
CA SER A 249 16.17 -28.84 5.72
C SER A 249 17.68 -29.04 5.51
N ARG A 250 18.31 -28.24 4.64
CA ARG A 250 19.76 -28.24 4.43
C ARG A 250 20.46 -27.32 5.43
N ALA A 251 19.91 -26.13 5.66
CA ALA A 251 20.44 -25.12 6.56
C ALA A 251 20.67 -25.66 7.98
N MET A 252 19.70 -26.39 8.55
CA MET A 252 19.80 -26.96 9.90
C MET A 252 20.97 -27.93 10.06
N ASN A 253 21.43 -28.53 8.97
CA ASN A 253 22.57 -29.46 8.94
C ASN A 253 23.87 -28.78 8.51
N SER A 254 23.84 -27.48 8.24
CA SER A 254 24.97 -26.69 7.78
C SER A 254 25.73 -26.08 8.94
N ASN A 255 27.06 -26.01 8.81
CA ASN A 255 27.91 -25.34 9.80
C ASN A 255 27.71 -23.81 9.82
N THR A 256 26.94 -23.26 8.87
CA THR A 256 26.60 -21.83 8.79
C THR A 256 25.15 -21.55 9.18
N TYR A 257 24.50 -22.47 9.91
CA TYR A 257 23.13 -22.28 10.39
C TYR A 257 23.02 -21.08 11.34
N ALA A 258 22.06 -20.20 11.10
CA ALA A 258 21.99 -18.90 11.77
C ALA A 258 20.92 -18.77 12.88
N CYS A 259 19.94 -19.67 12.98
CA CYS A 259 18.89 -19.59 14.00
C CYS A 259 19.38 -20.27 15.27
N VAL A 260 19.67 -19.50 16.32
CA VAL A 260 20.39 -20.01 17.50
C VAL A 260 19.60 -19.85 18.81
N ASP A 261 18.48 -19.13 18.81
CA ASP A 261 17.63 -19.03 19.99
C ASP A 261 16.78 -20.29 20.19
N GLU A 262 16.56 -20.71 21.44
CA GLU A 262 15.71 -21.87 21.76
C GLU A 262 14.24 -21.70 21.38
N LYS A 263 13.77 -20.46 21.26
CA LYS A 263 12.43 -20.08 20.78
C LYS A 263 12.49 -19.52 19.36
N SER A 264 13.58 -19.74 18.63
CA SER A 264 13.66 -19.49 17.19
C SER A 264 13.25 -20.69 16.37
N VAL A 265 12.72 -20.43 15.18
CA VAL A 265 12.38 -21.42 14.18
C VAL A 265 12.96 -20.99 12.83
N CYS A 266 13.46 -21.97 12.07
CA CYS A 266 13.84 -21.76 10.67
C CYS A 266 12.59 -21.59 9.82
N VAL A 267 12.58 -20.58 8.96
CA VAL A 267 11.49 -20.32 8.03
C VAL A 267 12.04 -20.41 6.61
N ASP A 268 11.51 -21.37 5.84
CA ASP A 268 11.80 -21.48 4.42
C ASP A 268 11.28 -20.25 3.68
N TYR A 269 12.15 -19.59 2.95
CA TYR A 269 11.77 -18.53 2.03
C TYR A 269 11.71 -19.10 0.62
N ARG A 270 10.51 -19.06 0.04
CA ARG A 270 10.31 -19.42 -1.36
C ARG A 270 9.36 -18.42 -1.98
N HIS A 271 9.87 -17.65 -2.93
CA HIS A 271 9.06 -16.72 -3.68
C HIS A 271 9.22 -16.96 -5.18
N SER A 272 8.09 -16.99 -5.90
CA SER A 272 8.06 -17.16 -7.35
C SER A 272 7.79 -15.82 -8.02
N TYR A 273 8.69 -15.38 -8.88
CA TYR A 273 8.57 -14.17 -9.70
C TYR A 273 8.54 -14.59 -11.16
N GLY A 274 7.35 -14.89 -11.69
CA GLY A 274 7.20 -15.49 -13.02
C GLY A 274 8.00 -16.80 -13.12
N ASP A 275 8.95 -16.86 -14.04
CA ASP A 275 9.82 -18.02 -14.31
C ASP A 275 11.01 -18.16 -13.33
N PHE A 276 11.28 -17.16 -12.48
CA PHE A 276 12.38 -17.17 -11.53
C PHE A 276 11.90 -17.52 -10.11
N ILE A 277 12.58 -18.45 -9.46
CA ILE A 277 12.30 -18.83 -8.07
C ILE A 277 13.46 -18.38 -7.20
N VAL A 278 13.17 -17.52 -6.23
CA VAL A 278 14.12 -17.19 -5.16
C VAL A 278 13.85 -18.14 -4.01
N THR A 279 14.88 -18.86 -3.58
CA THR A 279 14.84 -19.78 -2.45
C THR A 279 15.89 -19.40 -1.42
N GLY A 280 15.59 -19.61 -0.15
CA GLY A 280 16.53 -19.47 0.95
C GLY A 280 15.84 -19.76 2.27
N TYR A 281 16.42 -19.26 3.36
CA TYR A 281 15.78 -19.32 4.67
C TYR A 281 16.02 -18.04 5.48
N THR A 282 15.19 -17.84 6.50
CA THR A 282 15.37 -16.84 7.57
C THR A 282 15.02 -17.47 8.92
N CYS A 283 15.14 -16.70 10.01
CA CYS A 283 14.81 -17.12 11.36
C CYS A 283 13.69 -16.24 11.93
N SER A 284 12.75 -16.84 12.65
CA SER A 284 11.66 -16.12 13.33
C SER A 284 11.53 -16.64 14.76
N CYS A 285 11.00 -15.81 15.68
CA CYS A 285 10.52 -16.31 16.96
C CYS A 285 9.24 -17.15 16.76
N VAL A 286 9.03 -18.14 17.63
CA VAL A 286 7.79 -18.94 17.65
C VAL A 286 6.60 -18.10 18.10
N GLU A 287 5.39 -18.54 17.75
CA GLU A 287 4.15 -17.81 18.05
C GLU A 287 4.02 -17.48 19.55
N GLY A 288 3.62 -16.24 19.81
CA GLY A 288 3.53 -15.70 21.16
C GLY A 288 4.86 -15.18 21.72
N TYR A 289 5.96 -15.19 20.95
CA TYR A 289 7.24 -14.57 21.29
C TYR A 289 7.72 -13.56 20.22
N GLU A 290 8.37 -12.47 20.62
CA GLU A 290 8.99 -11.41 19.79
C GLU A 290 10.42 -11.11 20.27
N GLY A 291 11.31 -10.70 19.36
CA GLY A 291 12.71 -10.34 19.63
C GLY A 291 13.70 -11.02 18.68
N ASN A 292 15.02 -11.04 18.93
CA ASN A 292 16.03 -11.41 17.92
C ASN A 292 16.32 -12.94 17.85
N PRO A 293 15.84 -13.69 16.85
CA PRO A 293 16.02 -15.15 16.77
C PRO A 293 17.45 -15.60 16.41
N PHE A 294 18.33 -14.67 16.01
CA PHE A 294 19.72 -14.94 15.65
C PHE A 294 20.67 -14.88 16.87
N LEU A 295 20.14 -14.70 18.08
CA LEU A 295 20.91 -14.63 19.31
C LEU A 295 20.27 -15.50 20.40
N PRO A 296 21.07 -16.20 21.24
CA PRO A 296 20.54 -16.91 22.40
C PRO A 296 19.87 -15.96 23.40
N GLY A 297 18.65 -16.29 23.85
CA GLY A 297 17.81 -15.49 24.74
C GLY A 297 17.03 -14.36 24.05
N GLY A 298 16.84 -14.43 22.73
CA GLY A 298 16.35 -13.34 21.91
C GLY A 298 14.84 -13.09 21.90
N CYS A 299 14.00 -14.10 22.15
CA CYS A 299 12.54 -14.06 21.93
C CYS A 299 11.69 -13.98 23.26
N GLN A 300 10.62 -13.16 23.35
CA GLN A 300 9.85 -12.76 24.57
C GLN A 300 8.30 -12.56 24.37
N THR A 301 7.40 -12.65 25.38
CA THR A 301 5.91 -12.88 25.24
C THR A 301 4.91 -11.69 25.06
N ILE A 302 3.68 -11.89 24.47
CA ILE A 302 2.62 -10.86 24.16
C ILE A 302 1.13 -11.26 24.52
N THR A 303 0.22 -10.30 24.87
CA THR A 303 -1.28 -10.51 25.04
C THR A 303 -2.20 -9.27 24.69
N SER A 304 -3.49 -9.44 24.29
CA SER A 304 -4.52 -8.34 24.01
C SER A 304 -6.03 -8.78 24.18
N SER A 305 -7.10 -7.93 24.05
CA SER A 305 -8.59 -8.27 24.01
C SER A 305 -9.55 -7.06 23.65
N SER A 306 -10.85 -7.24 23.27
CA SER A 306 -11.80 -6.24 22.62
C SER A 306 -13.27 -6.10 23.14
N SER A 307 -14.07 -5.06 22.72
CA SER A 307 -15.49 -4.67 23.12
C SER A 307 -16.43 -4.08 22.00
N SER A 308 -17.69 -3.65 22.32
CA SER A 308 -18.96 -3.44 21.47
C SER A 308 -19.10 -2.17 20.56
N ILE A 309 -20.06 -2.15 19.59
CA ILE A 309 -20.07 -1.29 18.36
C ILE A 309 -21.36 -0.51 17.88
N ALA A 310 -22.60 -0.73 18.35
CA ALA A 310 -23.85 -0.12 17.79
C ALA A 310 -24.73 0.70 18.76
N LYS A 311 -25.69 1.52 18.26
CA LYS A 311 -26.61 2.34 19.08
C LYS A 311 -27.54 1.46 19.92
N PRO A 312 -27.77 1.75 21.21
CA PRO A 312 -28.67 0.96 22.06
C PRO A 312 -30.08 0.84 21.45
N GLY A 313 -30.60 -0.39 21.39
CA GLY A 313 -31.91 -0.68 20.82
C GLY A 313 -31.96 -0.77 19.29
N CYS A 314 -30.80 -0.61 18.61
CA CYS A 314 -30.69 -0.76 17.17
C CYS A 314 -29.98 -2.07 16.80
N MET A 315 -30.32 -2.57 15.62
CA MET A 315 -29.69 -3.76 15.05
C MET A 315 -28.20 -3.48 14.78
N ASP A 316 -27.33 -4.30 15.37
CA ASP A 316 -25.87 -4.20 15.26
C ASP A 316 -25.29 -5.09 14.16
N GLN A 317 -26.11 -5.97 13.55
CA GLN A 317 -25.75 -6.82 12.42
C GLN A 317 -26.93 -7.07 11.49
N CYS A 318 -26.70 -7.01 10.18
CA CYS A 318 -27.63 -7.47 9.15
C CYS A 318 -26.96 -8.59 8.35
N GLY A 319 -27.45 -9.83 8.53
CA GLY A 319 -26.82 -11.01 7.97
C GLY A 319 -25.42 -11.24 8.56
N LYS A 320 -24.37 -11.09 7.74
CA LYS A 320 -22.96 -11.24 8.15
C LYS A 320 -22.23 -9.91 8.33
N VAL A 321 -22.92 -8.78 8.19
CA VAL A 321 -22.32 -7.46 8.20
C VAL A 321 -22.68 -6.74 9.49
N SER A 322 -21.68 -6.32 10.24
CA SER A 322 -21.86 -5.45 11.41
C SER A 322 -22.27 -4.04 10.99
N ILE A 323 -23.25 -3.47 11.70
CA ILE A 323 -23.82 -2.14 11.47
C ILE A 323 -23.48 -1.24 12.66
N PRO A 324 -22.29 -0.60 12.67
CA PRO A 324 -21.92 0.36 13.69
C PRO A 324 -22.64 1.71 13.47
N PHE A 325 -22.96 2.40 14.56
CA PHE A 325 -23.41 3.80 14.48
C PHE A 325 -22.26 4.67 13.92
N PRO A 326 -22.48 5.62 12.98
CA PRO A 326 -23.71 6.35 12.66
C PRO A 326 -24.67 5.67 11.67
N PHE A 327 -24.35 4.48 11.17
CA PHE A 327 -25.26 3.71 10.32
C PHE A 327 -26.29 2.98 11.19
N GLY A 328 -27.47 2.75 10.61
CA GLY A 328 -28.51 2.01 11.30
C GLY A 328 -29.65 1.58 10.40
N VAL A 329 -30.34 0.55 10.86
CA VAL A 329 -31.52 -0.02 10.20
C VAL A 329 -32.76 0.47 10.93
N GLY A 330 -33.65 1.15 10.20
CA GLY A 330 -34.93 1.62 10.73
C GLY A 330 -34.88 3.03 11.34
N PRO A 331 -36.05 3.56 11.71
CA PRO A 331 -36.18 4.94 12.18
C PRO A 331 -35.39 5.15 13.48
N ASN A 332 -34.72 6.30 13.61
CA ASN A 332 -33.89 6.70 14.76
C ASN A 332 -32.62 5.87 15.02
N CYS A 333 -32.25 4.95 14.12
CA CYS A 333 -31.05 4.12 14.28
C CYS A 333 -29.81 4.63 13.55
N TYR A 334 -29.98 5.55 12.61
CA TYR A 334 -28.89 6.22 11.89
C TYR A 334 -28.80 7.70 12.27
N LEU A 335 -27.64 8.32 12.03
CA LEU A 335 -27.39 9.73 12.36
C LEU A 335 -28.08 10.71 11.40
N GLU A 336 -28.00 10.43 10.10
CA GLU A 336 -28.55 11.25 9.01
C GLU A 336 -29.10 10.34 7.89
N PRO A 337 -30.01 10.82 7.00
CA PRO A 337 -30.59 10.01 5.92
C PRO A 337 -29.56 9.34 5.00
N PHE A 338 -28.36 9.92 4.85
CA PHE A 338 -27.28 9.33 4.06
C PHE A 338 -26.82 7.98 4.62
N PHE A 339 -26.94 7.74 5.93
CA PHE A 339 -26.50 6.55 6.65
C PHE A 339 -27.60 5.49 6.86
N ASP A 340 -28.77 5.65 6.22
CA ASP A 340 -29.87 4.69 6.27
C ASP A 340 -29.49 3.36 5.59
N VAL A 341 -29.56 2.27 6.35
CA VAL A 341 -29.31 0.91 5.87
C VAL A 341 -30.63 0.14 5.82
N VAL A 342 -30.89 -0.46 4.66
CA VAL A 342 -32.03 -1.36 4.45
C VAL A 342 -31.55 -2.79 4.62
N CYS A 343 -32.01 -3.48 5.66
CA CYS A 343 -31.76 -4.90 5.79
C CYS A 343 -32.85 -5.67 5.03
N ASN A 344 -32.50 -6.23 3.86
CA ASN A 344 -33.39 -7.09 3.10
C ASN A 344 -33.41 -8.49 3.74
N THR A 345 -34.54 -8.82 4.37
CA THR A 345 -34.76 -10.11 5.04
C THR A 345 -35.32 -11.19 4.12
N ASP A 346 -35.67 -10.85 2.88
CA ASP A 346 -36.22 -11.82 1.91
C ASP A 346 -35.13 -12.74 1.32
N THR A 347 -33.87 -12.42 1.58
CA THR A 347 -32.71 -13.24 1.21
C THR A 347 -32.18 -14.03 2.41
N ASN A 348 -31.62 -15.21 2.17
CA ASN A 348 -30.97 -16.00 3.21
C ASN A 348 -29.47 -16.20 2.90
N PRO A 349 -28.53 -15.60 3.65
CA PRO A 349 -28.75 -14.68 4.78
C PRO A 349 -29.31 -13.32 4.33
N ALA A 350 -29.85 -12.55 5.29
CA ALA A 350 -30.32 -11.18 5.06
C ALA A 350 -29.18 -10.30 4.51
N LYS A 351 -29.51 -9.37 3.60
CA LYS A 351 -28.53 -8.53 2.90
C LYS A 351 -28.75 -7.04 3.20
N PRO A 352 -27.73 -6.32 3.68
CA PRO A 352 -27.82 -4.88 3.87
C PRO A 352 -27.64 -4.12 2.55
N TYR A 353 -28.41 -3.06 2.36
CA TYR A 353 -28.30 -2.13 1.24
C TYR A 353 -28.18 -0.70 1.77
N LEU A 354 -27.27 0.07 1.18
CA LEU A 354 -27.20 1.50 1.44
C LEU A 354 -28.35 2.17 0.67
N ARG A 355 -29.32 2.75 1.39
CA ARG A 355 -30.57 3.26 0.81
C ARG A 355 -30.31 4.25 -0.33
N LEU A 356 -29.44 5.23 -0.08
CA LEU A 356 -29.16 6.33 -1.00
C LEU A 356 -28.63 5.86 -2.36
N LEU A 357 -27.71 4.89 -2.36
CA LEU A 357 -27.06 4.38 -3.57
C LEU A 357 -27.78 3.16 -4.16
N ASN A 358 -28.83 2.67 -3.49
CA ASN A 358 -29.50 1.42 -3.83
C ASN A 358 -28.52 0.25 -4.09
N THR A 359 -27.50 0.13 -3.23
CA THR A 359 -26.36 -0.76 -3.47
C THR A 359 -26.11 -1.67 -2.25
N GLU A 360 -25.85 -2.96 -2.50
CA GLU A 360 -25.54 -3.96 -1.46
C GLU A 360 -24.25 -3.57 -0.71
N ILE A 361 -24.32 -3.54 0.62
CA ILE A 361 -23.17 -3.35 1.51
C ILE A 361 -22.53 -4.73 1.75
N LEU A 362 -21.25 -4.85 1.42
CA LEU A 362 -20.45 -6.06 1.61
C LEU A 362 -19.71 -6.05 2.95
N GLN A 363 -19.25 -4.88 3.38
CA GLN A 363 -18.59 -4.67 4.67
C GLN A 363 -18.80 -3.23 5.12
N LEU A 364 -18.94 -3.01 6.42
CA LEU A 364 -19.13 -1.69 6.99
C LEU A 364 -18.28 -1.55 8.27
N ASN A 365 -17.59 -0.42 8.40
CA ASN A 365 -16.85 -0.04 9.59
C ASN A 365 -17.03 1.45 9.91
N SER A 366 -16.39 1.93 10.97
CA SER A 366 -16.51 3.31 11.48
C SER A 366 -15.92 4.40 10.58
N SER A 367 -15.33 4.07 9.43
CA SER A 367 -14.78 5.08 8.50
C SER A 367 -14.99 4.76 7.02
N LYS A 368 -15.48 3.57 6.69
CA LYS A 368 -15.54 3.07 5.32
C LYS A 368 -16.70 2.08 5.12
N VAL A 369 -17.33 2.18 3.95
CA VAL A 369 -18.39 1.30 3.46
C VAL A 369 -17.91 0.60 2.21
N LEU A 370 -17.80 -0.73 2.23
CA LEU A 370 -17.56 -1.52 1.02
C LEU A 370 -18.90 -1.91 0.39
N VAL A 371 -19.13 -1.52 -0.86
CA VAL A 371 -20.37 -1.78 -1.59
C VAL A 371 -20.13 -2.59 -2.87
N SER A 372 -21.13 -3.36 -3.32
CA SER A 372 -21.05 -4.05 -4.61
C SER A 372 -21.23 -3.07 -5.77
N HIS A 373 -20.35 -3.07 -6.76
CA HIS A 373 -20.49 -2.18 -7.93
C HIS A 373 -20.33 -2.99 -9.22
N ARG A 374 -21.43 -3.45 -9.81
CA ARG A 374 -21.40 -4.41 -10.92
C ARG A 374 -21.24 -3.79 -12.31
N ASN A 375 -21.06 -2.48 -12.41
CA ASN A 375 -20.86 -1.84 -13.71
C ASN A 375 -19.47 -2.16 -14.25
N VAL A 376 -19.45 -2.71 -15.46
CA VAL A 376 -18.24 -3.00 -16.23
C VAL A 376 -18.43 -2.33 -17.59
N SER A 377 -17.50 -1.45 -17.94
CA SER A 377 -17.41 -0.87 -19.29
C SER A 377 -16.72 -1.85 -20.24
N SER A 378 -17.07 -1.76 -21.52
CA SER A 378 -16.47 -2.57 -22.57
C SER A 378 -16.18 -1.72 -23.81
N ASN A 379 -15.10 -2.03 -24.50
CA ASN A 379 -14.75 -1.50 -25.81
C ASN A 379 -14.52 -2.70 -26.74
N CYS A 380 -15.46 -2.95 -27.64
CA CYS A 380 -15.49 -4.14 -28.48
C CYS A 380 -15.44 -3.81 -29.97
N TYR A 381 -14.83 -4.68 -30.75
CA TYR A 381 -14.76 -4.63 -32.21
C TYR A 381 -15.65 -5.72 -32.81
N ASN A 382 -16.40 -5.37 -33.85
CA ASN A 382 -17.08 -6.34 -34.69
C ASN A 382 -16.36 -6.34 -36.06
N SER A 383 -15.89 -7.50 -36.52
CA SER A 383 -15.23 -7.62 -37.82
C SER A 383 -16.20 -7.51 -39.01
N SER A 384 -17.50 -7.38 -38.74
CA SER A 384 -18.58 -7.55 -39.71
C SER A 384 -19.18 -6.24 -40.20
N GLU A 385 -19.10 -5.15 -39.41
CA GLU A 385 -19.62 -3.84 -39.76
C GLU A 385 -18.75 -2.77 -39.09
N LEU A 386 -18.49 -1.68 -39.83
CA LEU A 386 -17.86 -0.44 -39.37
C LEU A 386 -18.73 0.34 -38.34
N ASP A 387 -19.53 -0.38 -37.55
CA ASP A 387 -20.48 0.20 -36.61
C ASP A 387 -19.99 -0.02 -35.17
N TYR A 388 -19.55 1.07 -34.56
CA TYR A 388 -19.13 1.12 -33.17
C TYR A 388 -20.36 0.88 -32.29
N GLN A 389 -20.49 -0.31 -31.71
CA GLN A 389 -21.40 -0.52 -30.57
C GLN A 389 -20.82 0.19 -29.34
N LEU A 390 -20.96 1.51 -29.32
CA LEU A 390 -20.63 2.38 -28.20
C LEU A 390 -21.66 2.09 -27.09
N GLU A 391 -21.19 1.61 -25.94
CA GLU A 391 -21.25 2.36 -24.68
C GLU A 391 -21.04 1.45 -23.46
N ARG A 392 -20.06 1.81 -22.64
CA ARG A 392 -20.32 2.59 -21.41
C ARG A 392 -18.99 3.16 -20.96
N SER A 393 -18.88 4.48 -20.80
CA SER A 393 -17.83 5.01 -19.93
C SER A 393 -18.09 4.49 -18.51
N LEU A 394 -17.05 4.06 -17.80
CA LEU A 394 -17.23 3.76 -16.37
C LEU A 394 -17.46 5.10 -15.68
N LYS A 395 -18.68 5.31 -15.19
CA LYS A 395 -19.09 6.57 -14.58
C LYS A 395 -19.54 6.36 -13.14
N ILE A 396 -18.99 7.16 -12.23
CA ILE A 396 -19.39 7.22 -10.82
C ILE A 396 -19.64 8.68 -10.47
N ASP A 397 -20.83 8.96 -9.95
CA ASP A 397 -21.27 10.30 -9.54
C ASP A 397 -21.76 10.26 -8.09
N LEU A 398 -20.98 10.88 -7.21
CA LEU A 398 -21.23 11.03 -5.77
C LEU A 398 -21.34 12.51 -5.37
N LEU A 399 -21.52 13.42 -6.33
CA LEU A 399 -21.45 14.87 -6.11
C LEU A 399 -22.45 15.35 -5.05
N GLN A 400 -23.64 14.75 -4.99
CA GLN A 400 -24.73 15.11 -4.07
C GLN A 400 -24.81 14.23 -2.82
N THR A 401 -23.71 13.55 -2.45
CA THR A 401 -23.68 12.62 -1.32
C THR A 401 -22.58 12.97 -0.31
N GLN A 402 -22.69 12.44 0.91
CA GLN A 402 -21.60 12.46 1.90
C GLN A 402 -20.53 11.38 1.67
N TYR A 403 -20.69 10.58 0.61
CA TYR A 403 -19.75 9.53 0.24
C TYR A 403 -18.71 10.05 -0.74
N ARG A 404 -17.49 9.51 -0.63
CA ARG A 404 -16.38 9.73 -1.53
C ARG A 404 -15.73 8.39 -1.84
N LEU A 405 -15.16 8.23 -3.03
CA LEU A 405 -14.32 7.08 -3.31
C LEU A 405 -13.11 7.11 -2.37
N SER A 406 -12.84 5.96 -1.74
CA SER A 406 -11.60 5.74 -1.01
C SER A 406 -10.44 5.57 -1.98
N ASP A 407 -9.25 5.95 -1.53
CA ASP A 407 -7.93 5.60 -2.08
C ASP A 407 -7.63 4.09 -2.17
N GLU A 408 -8.49 3.25 -1.61
CA GLU A 408 -8.40 1.79 -1.73
C GLU A 408 -9.03 1.24 -3.02
N ASN A 409 -9.66 2.12 -3.82
CA ASN A 409 -10.22 1.75 -5.10
C ASN A 409 -9.24 1.93 -6.24
N TRP A 410 -9.38 1.05 -7.22
CA TRP A 410 -8.58 1.04 -8.44
C TRP A 410 -9.52 0.93 -9.64
N ILE A 411 -9.26 1.67 -10.71
CA ILE A 411 -9.83 1.32 -12.01
C ILE A 411 -8.95 0.25 -12.60
N THR A 412 -9.54 -0.89 -12.96
CA THR A 412 -8.86 -2.00 -13.63
C THR A 412 -9.34 -2.07 -15.06
N THR A 413 -8.41 -2.13 -16.00
CA THR A 413 -8.62 -2.40 -17.41
C THR A 413 -8.01 -3.73 -17.79
N ILE A 414 -8.72 -4.47 -18.61
CA ILE A 414 -8.36 -5.80 -19.06
C ILE A 414 -8.54 -5.84 -20.57
N GLY A 415 -7.51 -6.24 -21.29
CA GLY A 415 -7.49 -6.27 -22.75
C GLY A 415 -6.06 -6.21 -23.26
N CYS A 416 -5.90 -6.26 -24.59
CA CYS A 416 -4.60 -6.13 -25.23
C CYS A 416 -4.61 -4.92 -26.16
N ASN A 417 -3.51 -4.18 -26.17
CA ASN A 417 -3.32 -2.96 -26.97
C ASN A 417 -4.42 -1.93 -26.71
N VAL A 418 -4.81 -1.79 -25.45
CA VAL A 418 -5.84 -0.84 -25.01
C VAL A 418 -5.25 0.09 -23.96
N MET A 419 -5.56 1.38 -24.10
CA MET A 419 -5.21 2.41 -23.14
C MET A 419 -6.48 2.88 -22.44
N LEU A 420 -6.48 2.82 -21.12
CA LEU A 420 -7.47 3.46 -20.26
C LEU A 420 -7.08 4.93 -20.09
N ASN A 421 -8.02 5.82 -20.33
CA ASN A 421 -7.92 7.24 -20.03
C ASN A 421 -9.00 7.62 -19.04
N THR A 422 -8.60 8.20 -17.91
CA THR A 422 -9.51 8.52 -16.80
C THR A 422 -9.54 10.01 -16.51
N VAL A 423 -10.74 10.55 -16.52
CA VAL A 423 -11.07 11.85 -15.92
C VAL A 423 -11.47 11.60 -14.48
N ILE A 424 -10.64 12.11 -13.58
CA ILE A 424 -10.86 12.04 -12.14
C ILE A 424 -10.98 13.47 -11.65
N GLY A 425 -12.07 13.81 -10.98
CA GLY A 425 -12.35 15.20 -10.69
C GLY A 425 -13.21 15.41 -9.46
N ARG A 426 -13.25 16.68 -9.07
CA ARG A 426 -14.20 17.23 -8.10
C ARG A 426 -15.45 17.81 -8.78
N ASP A 427 -15.38 17.95 -10.11
CA ASP A 427 -16.40 18.43 -11.02
C ASP A 427 -16.28 17.70 -12.38
N LYS A 428 -17.15 18.03 -13.34
CA LYS A 428 -17.16 17.45 -14.68
C LYS A 428 -16.08 18.04 -15.62
N ARG A 429 -15.06 18.75 -15.12
CA ARG A 429 -14.04 19.37 -15.98
C ARG A 429 -13.03 18.34 -16.49
N SER A 430 -12.77 18.44 -17.79
CA SER A 430 -12.34 17.36 -18.67
C SER A 430 -10.83 17.29 -18.90
N SER A 431 -10.01 17.17 -17.84
CA SER A 431 -8.60 16.78 -18.03
C SER A 431 -8.38 15.33 -17.64
N ILE A 432 -7.67 14.59 -18.49
CA ILE A 432 -7.19 13.24 -18.16
C ILE A 432 -6.23 13.40 -17.00
N ARG A 433 -6.56 12.81 -15.85
CA ARG A 433 -5.76 12.85 -14.63
C ARG A 433 -4.96 11.57 -14.40
N SER A 434 -5.36 10.49 -15.05
CA SER A 434 -4.62 9.26 -15.02
C SER A 434 -4.91 8.41 -16.25
N SER A 435 -3.91 7.69 -16.70
CA SER A 435 -4.03 6.75 -17.81
C SER A 435 -3.17 5.53 -17.56
N CYS A 436 -3.49 4.44 -18.24
CA CYS A 436 -2.69 3.23 -18.14
C CYS A 436 -2.92 2.35 -19.38
N ALA A 437 -1.92 1.56 -19.78
CA ALA A 437 -1.98 0.69 -20.95
C ALA A 437 -1.95 -0.79 -20.56
N ALA A 438 -2.89 -1.58 -21.09
CA ALA A 438 -2.86 -3.03 -21.02
C ALA A 438 -2.28 -3.58 -22.33
N ILE A 439 -1.10 -4.19 -22.23
CA ILE A 439 -0.32 -4.71 -23.36
C ILE A 439 -0.09 -6.21 -23.17
N CYS A 440 -0.06 -6.95 -24.27
CA CYS A 440 0.11 -8.40 -24.27
C CYS A 440 1.36 -8.79 -25.08
N SER A 441 2.06 -9.81 -24.61
CA SER A 441 3.17 -10.45 -25.32
C SER A 441 2.69 -11.75 -25.97
N ASP A 442 3.30 -12.15 -27.09
CA ASP A 442 2.99 -13.42 -27.76
C ASP A 442 3.28 -14.64 -26.86
N GLY A 443 4.15 -14.50 -25.85
CA GLY A 443 4.41 -15.54 -24.84
C GLY A 443 3.22 -15.84 -23.92
N ASN A 444 2.18 -15.00 -23.91
CA ASN A 444 0.98 -15.19 -23.10
C ASN A 444 -0.16 -15.88 -23.85
N ILE A 445 0.09 -16.30 -25.09
CA ILE A 445 -0.87 -16.97 -25.97
C ILE A 445 -0.67 -18.49 -25.81
N ASP A 446 -1.72 -19.21 -25.40
CA ASP A 446 -1.69 -20.68 -25.39
C ASP A 446 -1.80 -21.25 -26.82
N ASP A 447 -1.54 -22.55 -26.97
CA ASP A 447 -1.64 -23.25 -28.27
C ASP A 447 -3.04 -23.14 -28.92
N ASN A 448 -4.07 -22.74 -28.16
CA ASN A 448 -5.44 -22.54 -28.61
C ASN A 448 -5.75 -21.07 -28.94
N GLY A 449 -4.75 -20.18 -28.96
CA GLY A 449 -4.92 -18.76 -29.24
C GLY A 449 -5.59 -17.97 -28.10
N ARG A 450 -5.59 -18.47 -26.86
CA ARG A 450 -6.15 -17.78 -25.69
C ARG A 450 -5.07 -16.98 -24.99
N ILE A 451 -5.40 -15.78 -24.54
CA ILE A 451 -4.46 -14.92 -23.83
C ILE A 451 -4.66 -15.08 -22.33
N SER A 452 -3.60 -15.47 -21.62
CA SER A 452 -3.53 -15.45 -20.15
C SER A 452 -3.44 -13.99 -19.71
N VAL A 453 -4.48 -13.49 -19.06
CA VAL A 453 -4.43 -12.21 -18.37
C VAL A 453 -4.27 -12.43 -16.89
N SER A 454 -3.32 -11.71 -16.30
CA SER A 454 -3.07 -11.69 -14.86
C SER A 454 -3.14 -10.27 -14.33
N CYS A 455 -4.03 -10.03 -13.38
CA CYS A 455 -4.12 -8.76 -12.66
C CYS A 455 -3.74 -8.98 -11.19
N GLU A 456 -2.46 -8.97 -10.86
CA GLU A 456 -2.03 -9.07 -9.46
C GLU A 456 -2.44 -7.81 -8.69
N TYR A 457 -3.12 -7.97 -7.55
CA TYR A 457 -3.54 -6.83 -6.73
C TYR A 457 -2.33 -6.25 -6.00
N GLY A 458 -1.95 -5.05 -6.43
CA GLY A 458 -0.85 -4.28 -5.90
C GLY A 458 -1.19 -2.78 -5.86
N PRO A 459 -0.32 -1.97 -5.25
CA PRO A 459 -0.49 -0.53 -5.00
C PRO A 459 -0.09 0.42 -6.12
N THR A 460 0.30 -0.09 -7.28
CA THR A 460 0.76 0.69 -8.42
C THR A 460 -0.01 0.27 -9.66
N SER A 461 0.06 1.10 -10.70
CA SER A 461 -0.36 0.67 -12.03
C SER A 461 0.48 -0.53 -12.43
N TYR A 462 -0.12 -1.73 -12.35
CA TYR A 462 0.39 -2.89 -13.05
C TYR A 462 0.19 -2.61 -14.54
N ALA A 463 1.23 -2.72 -15.36
CA ALA A 463 1.14 -2.62 -16.80
C ALA A 463 1.93 -3.81 -17.37
N GLY A 464 1.20 -4.85 -17.78
CA GLY A 464 1.76 -6.11 -18.24
C GLY A 464 0.68 -7.17 -18.36
N ASP A 465 0.91 -8.22 -19.17
CA ASP A 465 0.05 -9.40 -19.29
C ASP A 465 -1.45 -9.13 -19.49
N GLY A 466 -1.79 -8.14 -20.33
CA GLY A 466 -3.18 -7.84 -20.68
C GLY A 466 -4.05 -7.24 -19.57
N CYS A 467 -3.42 -6.78 -18.49
CA CYS A 467 -4.07 -6.06 -17.41
C CYS A 467 -3.41 -4.72 -17.15
N CYS A 468 -4.24 -3.75 -16.77
CA CYS A 468 -3.78 -2.45 -16.36
C CYS A 468 -4.60 -1.86 -15.22
N ARG A 469 -3.98 -1.12 -14.29
CA ARG A 469 -4.70 -0.50 -13.16
C ARG A 469 -4.32 0.96 -12.91
N VAL A 470 -5.26 1.74 -12.40
CA VAL A 470 -5.10 3.16 -12.07
C VAL A 470 -5.62 3.43 -10.65
N PRO A 471 -4.86 4.10 -9.76
CA PRO A 471 -5.35 4.46 -8.43
C PRO A 471 -6.38 5.59 -8.50
N ILE A 472 -7.32 5.61 -7.56
CA ILE A 472 -8.34 6.65 -7.43
C ILE A 472 -8.04 7.52 -6.19
N PRO A 473 -8.14 8.86 -6.27
CA PRO A 473 -7.93 9.73 -5.11
C PRO A 473 -8.96 9.48 -4.04
N ARG A 474 -8.50 9.47 -2.79
CA ARG A 474 -9.39 9.70 -1.65
C ARG A 474 -10.13 11.02 -1.85
N GLY A 475 -11.42 11.03 -1.55
CA GLY A 475 -12.22 12.24 -1.72
C GLY A 475 -12.76 12.46 -3.14
N THR A 476 -12.49 11.54 -4.08
CA THR A 476 -13.08 11.60 -5.43
C THR A 476 -14.60 11.46 -5.34
N ASN A 477 -15.31 12.36 -6.01
CA ASN A 477 -16.77 12.36 -6.08
C ASN A 477 -17.30 12.27 -7.52
N TYR A 478 -16.44 12.43 -8.52
CA TYR A 478 -16.74 12.21 -9.91
C TYR A 478 -15.62 11.43 -10.57
N LEU A 479 -15.98 10.35 -11.26
CA LEU A 479 -15.05 9.53 -12.02
C LEU A 479 -15.70 9.17 -13.35
N GLU A 480 -14.96 9.38 -14.43
CA GLU A 480 -15.33 8.93 -15.77
C GLU A 480 -14.12 8.37 -16.49
N SER A 481 -14.21 7.15 -17.03
CA SER A 481 -13.10 6.54 -17.77
C SER A 481 -13.53 6.02 -19.14
N ASN A 482 -12.67 6.23 -20.13
CA ASN A 482 -12.81 5.74 -21.50
C ASN A 482 -11.62 4.88 -21.89
N MET A 483 -11.86 3.92 -22.79
CA MET A 483 -10.80 3.09 -23.37
C MET A 483 -10.56 3.52 -24.81
N THR A 484 -9.29 3.64 -25.18
CA THR A 484 -8.85 3.94 -26.54
C THR A 484 -7.86 2.88 -26.99
N ASN A 485 -7.89 2.56 -28.28
CA ASN A 485 -7.02 1.54 -28.83
C ASN A 485 -5.63 2.11 -29.11
N LEU A 486 -4.59 1.33 -28.80
CA LEU A 486 -3.22 1.68 -29.14
C LEU A 486 -2.94 1.27 -30.59
N SER A 487 -2.57 2.24 -31.42
CA SER A 487 -2.35 2.07 -32.86
C SER A 487 -1.06 1.32 -33.16
N GLU A 488 -1.02 0.00 -32.95
CA GLU A 488 -0.10 -0.94 -33.63
C GLU A 488 -0.53 -2.40 -33.33
N PRO A 489 -0.88 -3.23 -34.34
CA PRO A 489 -1.15 -4.64 -34.13
C PRO A 489 0.18 -5.39 -34.06
N ARG A 490 0.58 -5.86 -32.88
CA ARG A 490 1.75 -6.76 -32.72
C ARG A 490 1.41 -8.14 -32.16
N THR A 491 0.14 -8.46 -31.92
CA THR A 491 -0.26 -9.79 -31.47
C THR A 491 -0.93 -10.55 -32.60
N SER A 492 -0.57 -11.81 -32.76
CA SER A 492 -1.17 -12.75 -33.74
C SER A 492 -2.65 -13.08 -33.44
N VAL A 493 -3.18 -12.65 -32.29
CA VAL A 493 -4.53 -12.92 -31.80
C VAL A 493 -5.38 -11.65 -31.82
N ASN A 494 -6.58 -11.76 -32.41
CA ASN A 494 -7.58 -10.70 -32.47
C ASN A 494 -8.51 -10.81 -31.25
N ILE A 495 -8.36 -9.94 -30.25
CA ILE A 495 -9.30 -9.86 -29.12
C ILE A 495 -10.45 -8.93 -29.47
N SER A 496 -11.67 -9.46 -29.49
CA SER A 496 -12.87 -8.67 -29.82
C SER A 496 -13.25 -7.64 -28.76
N CYS A 497 -12.84 -7.74 -27.49
CA CYS A 497 -13.28 -6.81 -26.43
C CYS A 497 -12.23 -6.55 -25.36
N SER A 498 -12.09 -5.27 -24.98
CA SER A 498 -11.45 -4.81 -23.75
C SER A 498 -12.49 -4.36 -22.74
N TYR A 499 -12.17 -4.40 -21.45
CA TYR A 499 -13.09 -4.11 -20.36
C TYR A 499 -12.46 -3.19 -19.31
N ALA A 500 -13.24 -2.33 -18.67
CA ALA A 500 -12.78 -1.62 -17.46
C ALA A 500 -13.84 -1.61 -16.35
N PHE A 501 -13.39 -1.60 -15.10
CA PHE A 501 -14.27 -1.59 -13.92
C PHE A 501 -13.53 -1.05 -12.70
N ILE A 502 -14.27 -0.55 -11.71
CA ILE A 502 -13.72 -0.21 -10.40
C ILE A 502 -13.62 -1.46 -9.53
N ALA A 503 -12.50 -1.65 -8.85
CA ALA A 503 -12.29 -2.74 -7.93
C ALA A 503 -11.67 -2.25 -6.63
N TYR A 504 -12.26 -2.67 -5.53
CA TYR A 504 -11.71 -2.57 -4.19
C TYR A 504 -10.60 -3.60 -4.01
N ALA A 505 -9.41 -3.15 -3.62
CA ALA A 505 -8.31 -4.04 -3.27
C ALA A 505 -8.35 -4.34 -1.76
N GLN A 506 -8.92 -5.48 -1.37
CA GLN A 506 -8.88 -5.95 0.01
C GLN A 506 -7.47 -6.48 0.31
N ARG A 507 -6.60 -5.68 0.94
CA ARG A 507 -5.34 -6.18 1.51
C ARG A 507 -5.66 -7.02 2.75
N ARG A 508 -5.92 -8.31 2.57
CA ARG A 508 -6.20 -9.21 3.70
C ARG A 508 -4.94 -9.65 4.43
N ASN A 509 -3.81 -9.79 3.74
CA ASN A 509 -2.49 -10.13 4.30
C ASN A 509 -1.39 -9.83 3.25
N GLU A 510 -0.12 -9.72 3.66
CA GLU A 510 1.04 -9.56 2.77
C GLU A 510 1.22 -10.75 1.79
N ASN A 511 0.63 -11.92 2.10
CA ASN A 511 0.68 -13.13 1.27
C ASN A 511 -0.56 -13.38 0.39
N ASP A 512 -1.66 -12.63 0.58
CA ASP A 512 -2.87 -12.81 -0.24
C ASP A 512 -2.74 -11.99 -1.53
N ARG A 513 -2.00 -12.52 -2.51
CA ARG A 513 -2.17 -12.11 -3.92
C ARG A 513 -3.54 -12.60 -4.39
N TYR A 514 -4.61 -11.88 -4.03
CA TYR A 514 -5.75 -11.84 -4.92
C TYR A 514 -5.17 -11.36 -6.25
N GLY A 515 -5.28 -12.19 -7.28
CA GLY A 515 -4.91 -11.89 -8.65
C GLY A 515 -6.09 -12.31 -9.49
N ILE A 516 -6.61 -11.44 -10.37
CA ILE A 516 -7.60 -11.92 -11.33
C ILE A 516 -6.79 -12.59 -12.45
N ARG A 517 -6.71 -13.92 -12.44
CA ARG A 517 -6.12 -14.69 -13.54
C ARG A 517 -7.23 -15.34 -14.36
N PHE A 518 -7.27 -15.03 -15.65
CA PHE A 518 -8.30 -15.56 -16.54
C PHE A 518 -7.80 -15.58 -17.98
N TRP A 519 -8.42 -16.45 -18.77
CA TRP A 519 -8.19 -16.54 -20.20
C TRP A 519 -9.21 -15.68 -20.92
N ILE A 520 -8.74 -14.74 -21.74
CA ILE A 520 -9.60 -14.02 -22.69
C ILE A 520 -9.74 -14.89 -23.94
N VAL A 521 -10.99 -15.12 -24.34
CA VAL A 521 -11.35 -15.85 -25.57
C VAL A 521 -12.30 -14.98 -26.39
N ASN A 522 -12.16 -15.03 -27.71
CA ASN A 522 -12.90 -14.21 -28.67
C ASN A 522 -14.44 -14.34 -28.57
N ASN A 523 -14.96 -15.40 -27.95
CA ASN A 523 -16.39 -15.70 -27.77
C ASN A 523 -16.79 -15.93 -26.29
N SER A 524 -16.06 -15.33 -25.33
CA SER A 524 -16.39 -15.54 -23.91
C SER A 524 -17.64 -14.76 -23.47
N ASN A 525 -18.46 -15.37 -22.60
CA ASN A 525 -19.54 -14.70 -21.88
C ASN A 525 -19.09 -13.32 -21.35
N PRO A 526 -19.98 -12.30 -21.33
CA PRO A 526 -19.62 -10.95 -20.93
C PRO A 526 -18.89 -10.94 -19.58
N MET A 527 -17.79 -10.18 -19.47
CA MET A 527 -16.97 -10.08 -18.26
C MET A 527 -17.77 -9.74 -16.99
N GLN A 528 -18.94 -9.11 -17.15
CA GLN A 528 -19.92 -8.86 -16.09
C GLN A 528 -20.31 -10.12 -15.30
N ASN A 529 -20.25 -11.30 -15.90
CA ASN A 529 -20.55 -12.58 -15.23
C ASN A 529 -19.35 -13.20 -14.51
N ARG A 530 -18.12 -12.79 -14.86
CA ARG A 530 -16.88 -13.35 -14.31
C ARG A 530 -16.28 -12.49 -13.19
N VAL A 531 -16.40 -11.18 -13.32
CA VAL A 531 -15.93 -10.22 -12.32
C VAL A 531 -17.12 -9.80 -11.44
N ARG A 532 -16.89 -9.72 -10.13
CA ARG A 532 -17.85 -9.15 -9.17
C ARG A 532 -17.21 -7.91 -8.53
N PRO A 533 -17.18 -6.77 -9.25
CA PRO A 533 -16.48 -5.61 -8.76
C PRO A 533 -17.16 -5.06 -7.51
N SER A 534 -16.35 -4.48 -6.65
CA SER A 534 -16.76 -3.82 -5.42
C SER A 534 -16.01 -2.51 -5.28
N MET A 535 -16.57 -1.60 -4.49
CA MET A 535 -16.10 -0.23 -4.37
C MET A 535 -16.15 0.17 -2.89
N ALA A 536 -15.06 0.69 -2.36
CA ALA A 536 -15.00 1.26 -1.03
C ALA A 536 -15.33 2.75 -1.03
N LEU A 537 -16.21 3.15 -0.15
CA LEU A 537 -16.61 4.53 0.05
C LEU A 537 -16.13 5.01 1.41
N ASP A 538 -15.38 6.09 1.42
CA ASP A 538 -15.20 6.88 2.62
C ASP A 538 -16.43 7.77 2.80
N TRP A 539 -16.71 8.17 4.04
CA TRP A 539 -17.84 9.03 4.37
C TRP A 539 -17.42 10.11 5.36
N ARG A 540 -18.23 11.16 5.49
CA ARG A 540 -17.98 12.29 6.40
C ARG A 540 -19.27 12.82 6.99
N ILE A 541 -19.17 13.53 8.11
CA ILE A 541 -20.28 14.29 8.70
C ILE A 541 -20.30 15.70 8.14
N GLY A 542 -21.43 16.07 7.54
CA GLY A 542 -21.66 17.41 7.04
C GLY A 542 -20.60 17.93 6.04
N VAL A 543 -20.59 19.26 5.88
CA VAL A 543 -19.64 19.95 5.00
C VAL A 543 -18.66 20.85 5.78
N LEU A 544 -18.93 21.11 7.05
CA LEU A 544 -18.11 21.96 7.92
C LEU A 544 -16.87 21.20 8.40
N ASN A 545 -15.75 21.88 8.51
CA ASN A 545 -14.57 21.33 9.18
C ASN A 545 -14.76 21.31 10.71
N CYS A 546 -13.86 20.66 11.44
CA CYS A 546 -13.90 20.56 12.90
C CYS A 546 -13.92 21.92 13.61
N LYS A 547 -13.21 22.91 13.08
CA LYS A 547 -13.16 24.25 13.67
C LYS A 547 -14.53 24.93 13.60
N GLU A 548 -15.21 24.84 12.46
CA GLU A 548 -16.54 25.37 12.23
C GLU A 548 -17.60 24.56 12.99
N ALA A 549 -17.54 23.22 12.91
CA ALA A 549 -18.51 22.33 13.54
C ALA A 549 -18.55 22.47 15.06
N ARG A 550 -17.40 22.76 15.70
CA ARG A 550 -17.33 23.03 17.15
C ARG A 550 -18.00 24.33 17.58
N GLN A 551 -18.26 25.24 16.65
CA GLN A 551 -18.97 26.50 16.95
C GLN A 551 -20.49 26.27 17.05
N ASP A 552 -21.01 25.23 16.40
CA ASP A 552 -22.41 24.81 16.48
C ASP A 552 -22.55 23.60 17.41
N LEU A 553 -22.46 23.85 18.72
CA LEU A 553 -22.55 22.82 19.75
C LEU A 553 -23.89 22.06 19.73
N ALA A 554 -24.95 22.63 19.16
CA ALA A 554 -26.25 21.97 19.07
C ALA A 554 -26.24 20.83 18.05
N ASN A 555 -25.47 20.97 16.95
CA ASN A 555 -25.38 20.00 15.87
C ASN A 555 -24.05 19.23 15.84
N PHE A 556 -23.13 19.52 16.76
CA PHE A 556 -21.86 18.80 16.88
C PHE A 556 -22.08 17.35 17.35
N VAL A 557 -21.63 16.37 16.55
CA VAL A 557 -22.01 14.96 16.76
C VAL A 557 -21.01 14.13 17.57
N CYS A 558 -19.76 14.58 17.71
CA CYS A 558 -18.75 13.87 18.50
C CYS A 558 -19.08 13.93 20.00
N ARG A 559 -19.02 12.79 20.68
CA ARG A 559 -19.39 12.68 22.12
C ARG A 559 -18.18 12.76 23.04
N ASP A 560 -18.41 12.74 24.34
CA ASP A 560 -17.35 12.85 25.34
C ASP A 560 -16.28 11.77 25.14
N ASN A 561 -15.00 12.15 25.35
CA ASN A 561 -13.82 11.33 25.11
C ASN A 561 -13.56 10.97 23.63
N SER A 562 -14.05 11.80 22.70
CA SER A 562 -13.73 11.69 21.28
C SER A 562 -13.07 12.96 20.73
N ASP A 563 -12.19 12.76 19.76
CA ASP A 563 -11.49 13.81 19.03
C ASP A 563 -12.19 14.03 17.68
N CYS A 564 -12.36 15.30 17.32
CA CYS A 564 -12.82 15.69 15.98
C CYS A 564 -11.63 15.65 15.02
N VAL A 565 -11.81 14.96 13.88
CA VAL A 565 -10.80 14.84 12.83
C VAL A 565 -11.38 15.40 11.53
N ASP A 566 -10.70 16.37 10.93
CA ASP A 566 -11.08 16.89 9.62
C ASP A 566 -11.01 15.77 8.59
N PHE A 567 -12.05 15.64 7.77
CA PHE A 567 -12.10 14.60 6.73
C PHE A 567 -11.04 14.85 5.65
N ASP A 568 -10.97 16.09 5.18
CA ASP A 568 -9.99 16.58 4.20
C ASP A 568 -9.92 18.11 4.31
N ALA A 569 -8.70 18.66 4.30
CA ALA A 569 -8.46 20.09 4.48
C ALA A 569 -9.12 20.98 3.40
N THR A 570 -9.40 20.43 2.23
CA THR A 570 -9.96 21.16 1.08
C THR A 570 -11.43 20.87 0.81
N LEU A 571 -11.94 19.70 1.25
CA LEU A 571 -13.31 19.29 0.96
C LEU A 571 -14.29 19.62 2.09
N GLY A 572 -13.79 19.85 3.31
CA GLY A 572 -14.63 20.02 4.50
C GLY A 572 -15.30 18.71 4.96
N GLY A 573 -16.10 18.81 6.02
CA GLY A 573 -16.65 17.67 6.74
C GLY A 573 -15.66 17.10 7.77
N TYR A 574 -16.19 16.34 8.72
CA TYR A 574 -15.39 15.78 9.81
C TYR A 574 -15.82 14.36 10.21
N LEU A 575 -14.97 13.71 10.99
CA LEU A 575 -15.19 12.42 11.64
C LEU A 575 -14.94 12.56 13.14
N CYS A 576 -15.46 11.63 13.93
CA CYS A 576 -15.18 11.52 15.36
C CYS A 576 -14.34 10.27 15.59
N ASN A 577 -13.19 10.43 16.24
CA ASN A 577 -12.32 9.33 16.60
C ASN A 577 -12.26 9.20 18.13
N CYS A 578 -11.96 8.01 18.66
CA CYS A 578 -11.77 7.87 20.10
C CYS A 578 -10.54 8.69 20.54
N SER A 579 -10.66 9.46 21.62
CA SER A 579 -9.49 10.12 22.20
C SER A 579 -8.49 9.08 22.73
N LYS A 580 -7.22 9.48 22.85
CA LYS A 580 -6.16 8.59 23.33
C LYS A 580 -6.54 7.94 24.67
N GLY A 581 -6.43 6.61 24.72
CA GLY A 581 -6.77 5.83 25.92
C GLY A 581 -8.25 5.48 26.06
N TYR A 582 -9.08 5.72 25.03
CA TYR A 582 -10.48 5.27 24.98
C TYR A 582 -10.73 4.34 23.80
N ARG A 583 -11.69 3.42 23.95
CA ARG A 583 -12.18 2.53 22.88
C ARG A 583 -13.71 2.49 22.88
N GLY A 584 -14.29 2.23 21.71
CA GLY A 584 -15.74 2.07 21.51
C GLY A 584 -16.24 2.85 20.31
N ASN A 585 -17.47 3.39 20.40
CA ASN A 585 -18.09 4.19 19.35
C ASN A 585 -18.14 5.68 19.75
N PRO A 586 -17.37 6.57 19.09
CA PRO A 586 -17.23 7.99 19.49
C PRO A 586 -18.47 8.85 19.21
N TYR A 587 -19.49 8.29 18.56
CA TYR A 587 -20.74 8.97 18.24
C TYR A 587 -21.86 8.66 19.27
N LEU A 588 -21.64 7.75 20.21
CA LEU A 588 -22.62 7.30 21.20
C LEU A 588 -22.30 7.82 22.61
N SER A 589 -23.33 7.97 23.44
CA SER A 589 -23.20 8.28 24.87
C SER A 589 -24.15 7.40 25.70
N PRO A 590 -23.65 6.55 26.61
CA PRO A 590 -22.24 6.14 26.74
C PRO A 590 -21.81 5.28 25.55
N GLY A 591 -20.72 5.66 24.88
CA GLY A 591 -20.18 4.94 23.72
C GLY A 591 -18.71 4.55 23.85
N LEU A 592 -17.98 5.21 24.75
CA LEU A 592 -16.55 5.06 24.95
C LEU A 592 -16.24 4.65 26.38
N HIS A 593 -15.23 3.79 26.53
CA HIS A 593 -14.74 3.32 27.82
C HIS A 593 -13.20 3.45 27.87
N PRO A 594 -12.61 3.65 29.06
CA PRO A 594 -11.16 3.67 29.22
C PRO A 594 -10.55 2.37 28.72
N ALA A 595 -9.60 2.46 27.81
CA ALA A 595 -8.69 1.37 27.50
C ALA A 595 -7.82 1.14 28.74
N ALA A 596 -7.73 -0.10 29.22
CA ALA A 596 -6.85 -0.42 30.35
C ALA A 596 -5.43 0.11 30.08
N ALA A 597 -4.83 0.76 31.08
CA ALA A 597 -3.58 1.48 30.94
C ALA A 597 -2.45 0.54 30.48
N ILE A 598 -1.98 0.71 29.24
CA ILE A 598 -0.70 0.18 28.76
C ILE A 598 0.25 1.37 28.71
N GLN A 599 1.21 1.40 29.64
CA GLN A 599 2.45 2.14 29.44
C GLN A 599 3.31 1.30 28.49
N ASN A 600 3.14 1.51 27.19
CA ASN A 600 4.20 1.39 26.18
C ASN A 600 3.67 1.85 24.82
N GLN A 601 4.55 2.53 24.11
CA GLN A 601 4.36 3.14 22.82
C GLN A 601 4.73 2.10 21.77
N ASP A 602 3.73 1.42 21.21
CA ASP A 602 3.64 1.07 19.78
C ASP A 602 2.29 0.40 19.49
N ASP A 603 1.47 1.11 18.73
CA ASP A 603 0.10 0.75 18.35
C ASP A 603 0.13 0.04 16.99
N TYR A 604 0.21 -1.30 16.98
CA TYR A 604 0.04 -2.05 15.73
C TYR A 604 -0.65 -3.43 15.81
N LEU A 605 -0.96 -3.98 16.99
CA LEU A 605 -1.49 -5.35 17.09
C LEU A 605 -2.96 -5.47 17.54
N ASP A 606 -3.66 -4.37 17.85
CA ASP A 606 -5.09 -4.46 18.24
C ASP A 606 -6.08 -4.64 17.08
N ARG A 607 -5.61 -4.74 15.83
CA ARG A 607 -6.46 -5.14 14.69
C ARG A 607 -6.56 -6.65 14.44
N TYR A 608 -5.75 -7.47 15.11
CA TYR A 608 -5.74 -8.93 14.88
C TYR A 608 -6.85 -9.71 15.59
N ARG A 609 -7.61 -9.11 16.53
CA ARG A 609 -8.62 -9.85 17.31
C ARG A 609 -10.08 -9.74 16.83
N LEU A 610 -10.35 -9.05 15.72
CA LEU A 610 -11.69 -9.02 15.11
C LEU A 610 -11.85 -9.94 13.90
N TRP A 611 -10.86 -10.79 13.60
CA TRP A 611 -10.82 -11.61 12.38
C TRP A 611 -11.18 -13.09 12.54
N ASN A 612 -11.44 -13.57 13.76
CA ASN A 612 -11.92 -14.94 13.98
C ASN A 612 -13.37 -14.94 14.47
N GLY A 613 -14.28 -14.63 13.55
CA GLY A 613 -15.64 -15.16 13.61
C GLY A 613 -15.63 -16.65 13.25
N VAL A 614 -15.03 -17.49 14.10
CA VAL A 614 -15.32 -18.93 14.11
C VAL A 614 -16.30 -19.15 15.25
N SER A 615 -17.47 -19.65 14.89
CA SER A 615 -18.52 -20.06 15.81
C SER A 615 -17.95 -20.93 16.93
N ALA A 616 -18.18 -20.52 18.17
CA ALA A 616 -18.15 -21.43 19.30
C ALA A 616 -19.28 -22.45 19.11
N SER A 617 -18.96 -23.64 18.62
CA SER A 617 -19.83 -24.80 18.71
C SER A 617 -19.00 -26.06 18.93
N SER A 618 -19.32 -26.72 20.05
CA SER A 618 -18.96 -28.07 20.48
C SER A 618 -17.49 -28.40 20.72
N LEU A 619 -17.08 -28.35 21.99
CA LEU A 619 -16.36 -29.45 22.64
C LEU A 619 -16.79 -29.46 24.12
N GLY A 620 -17.75 -30.32 24.41
CA GLY A 620 -18.20 -30.61 25.76
C GLY A 620 -17.07 -31.23 26.55
N VAL A 621 -16.86 -30.69 27.74
CA VAL A 621 -16.09 -31.29 28.83
C VAL A 621 -16.68 -32.67 29.14
N LEU A 622 -15.88 -33.73 29.00
CA LEU A 622 -16.09 -34.95 29.77
C LEU A 622 -14.81 -35.21 30.59
N LEU A 623 -14.85 -34.75 31.83
CA LEU A 623 -14.04 -35.25 32.93
C LEU A 623 -14.48 -36.67 33.25
N VAL A 624 -13.58 -37.64 33.16
CA VAL A 624 -13.61 -38.84 34.01
C VAL A 624 -12.17 -39.14 34.42
N VAL A 625 -11.95 -38.98 35.73
CA VAL A 625 -10.90 -39.47 36.66
C VAL A 625 -9.60 -39.99 36.07
#